data_AF-A0A316TQR0-F1
#
_entry.id   AF-A0A316TQR0-F1
#
_cell.length_a   1.000
_cell.length_b   1.000
_cell.length_c   1.000
_cell.angle_alpha   90.00
_cell.angle_beta   90.00
_cell.angle_gamma   90.00
#
_symmetry.space_group_name_H-M   'P 1'
#
loop_
_entity.id
_entity.type
_entity.pdbx_description
1 polymer ?
#
loop_
_entity_poly.entity_id
_entity_poly.type
_entity_poly.pdbx_seq_one_letter_code
_entity_poly.pdbx_strand_id
1 'polypeptide(L)'
;MPRKYSDINEIARRIIALSALYPTNRAFLDKCGITNHSLITDLKKRRIKNPGADILVKVVKGSGCSGSWLLTGHGNMFDKATTYIEEEVGVSYIMIKETSNLIDEFEKRIESDDCELTDDLQLKISKLMVKILERRMAKELQ
;
A
#
# COMPACT_ATOMS: atom_id res chain seq x y z
N MET A 1 12.48 -26.59 31.08
CA MET A 1 12.66 -27.48 29.90
C MET A 1 11.47 -27.30 28.94
N PRO A 2 11.65 -27.50 27.62
CA PRO A 2 11.43 -26.47 26.62
C PRO A 2 10.01 -26.41 26.04
N ARG A 3 9.52 -25.18 25.78
CA ARG A 3 8.31 -24.95 24.98
C ARG A 3 8.60 -25.32 23.52
N LYS A 4 8.29 -26.56 23.12
CA LYS A 4 8.21 -26.95 21.71
C LYS A 4 6.85 -26.49 21.14
N TYR A 5 6.69 -25.19 20.90
CA TYR A 5 5.72 -24.74 19.91
C TYR A 5 6.47 -24.70 18.58
N SER A 6 6.22 -25.69 17.73
CA SER A 6 6.80 -25.77 16.39
C SER A 6 6.08 -24.75 15.50
N ASP A 7 6.42 -23.48 15.65
CA ASP A 7 5.67 -22.40 15.04
C ASP A 7 6.01 -22.28 13.55
N ILE A 8 4.99 -22.53 12.72
CA ILE A 8 5.00 -22.08 11.33
C ILE A 8 5.16 -20.56 11.38
N ASN A 9 6.06 -20.00 10.56
CA ASN A 9 6.24 -18.56 10.46
C ASN A 9 4.87 -17.87 10.30
N GLU A 10 4.61 -16.85 11.12
CA GLU A 10 3.32 -16.15 11.14
C GLU A 10 2.94 -15.54 9.79
N ILE A 11 3.91 -15.09 8.99
CA ILE A 11 3.68 -14.62 7.62
C ILE A 11 3.21 -15.79 6.75
N ALA A 12 3.87 -16.95 6.82
CA ALA A 12 3.46 -18.14 6.09
C ALA A 12 2.04 -18.59 6.50
N ARG A 13 1.71 -18.55 7.80
CA ARG A 13 0.36 -18.84 8.31
C ARG A 13 -0.69 -17.92 7.68
N ARG A 14 -0.41 -16.61 7.62
CA ARG A 14 -1.32 -15.62 7.03
C ARG A 14 -1.51 -15.80 5.52
N ILE A 15 -0.45 -16.10 4.77
CA ILE A 15 -0.56 -16.42 3.33
C ILE A 15 -1.42 -17.67 3.12
N ILE A 16 -1.25 -18.70 3.95
CA ILE A 16 -2.08 -19.91 3.89
C ILE A 16 -3.55 -19.58 4.19
N ALA A 17 -3.81 -18.75 5.21
CA ALA A 17 -5.16 -18.32 5.54
C ALA A 17 -5.81 -17.52 4.41
N LEU A 18 -5.09 -16.58 3.78
CA LEU A 18 -5.55 -15.84 2.61
C LEU A 18 -5.88 -16.78 1.44
N SER A 19 -5.03 -17.78 1.18
CA SER A 19 -5.27 -18.71 0.08
C SER A 19 -6.56 -19.53 0.24
N ALA A 20 -7.03 -19.73 1.48
CA ALA A 20 -8.27 -20.45 1.77
C ALA A 20 -9.53 -19.66 1.44
N LEU A 21 -9.42 -18.35 1.17
CA LEU A 21 -10.53 -17.50 0.71
C LEU A 21 -10.84 -17.69 -0.78
N TYR A 22 -10.00 -18.43 -1.50
CA TYR A 22 -10.13 -18.69 -2.93
C TYR A 22 -10.61 -20.12 -3.17
N PRO A 23 -11.29 -20.40 -4.29
CA PRO A 23 -11.78 -21.75 -4.60
C PRO A 23 -10.68 -22.81 -4.63
N THR A 24 -9.47 -22.42 -5.06
CA THR A 24 -8.30 -23.30 -5.07
C THR A 24 -7.01 -22.52 -4.80
N ASN A 25 -5.98 -23.22 -4.32
CA ASN A 25 -4.63 -22.64 -4.18
C ASN A 25 -4.11 -22.10 -5.52
N ARG A 26 -4.44 -22.77 -6.63
CA ARG A 26 -4.04 -22.32 -7.97
C ARG A 26 -4.70 -20.99 -8.32
N ALA A 27 -6.02 -20.86 -8.10
CA ALA A 27 -6.73 -19.61 -8.32
C ALA A 27 -6.15 -18.44 -7.50
N PHE A 28 -5.76 -18.70 -6.24
CA PHE A 28 -5.07 -17.71 -5.41
C PHE A 28 -3.71 -17.30 -6.02
N LEU A 29 -2.88 -18.27 -6.39
CA LEU A 29 -1.54 -18.00 -6.94
C LEU A 29 -1.61 -17.29 -8.30
N ASP A 30 -2.55 -17.68 -9.15
CA ASP A 30 -2.81 -17.05 -10.44
C ASP A 30 -3.25 -15.59 -10.24
N LYS A 31 -4.17 -15.33 -9.28
CA LYS A 31 -4.59 -13.97 -8.92
C LYS A 31 -3.43 -13.12 -8.39
N CYS A 32 -2.46 -13.73 -7.72
CA CYS A 32 -1.24 -13.06 -7.22
C CYS A 32 -0.13 -12.94 -8.27
N GLY A 33 -0.27 -13.50 -9.48
CA GLY A 33 0.81 -13.53 -10.47
C GLY A 33 2.03 -14.33 -10.02
N ILE A 34 1.83 -15.39 -9.22
CA ILE A 34 2.89 -16.27 -8.71
C ILE A 34 2.92 -17.54 -9.54
N THR A 35 4.00 -17.72 -10.30
CA THR A 35 4.21 -18.89 -11.18
C THR A 35 4.57 -20.17 -10.41
N ASN A 36 5.05 -20.04 -9.17
CA ASN A 36 5.37 -21.19 -8.33
C ASN A 36 4.09 -21.83 -7.76
N HIS A 37 3.54 -22.81 -8.47
CA HIS A 37 2.34 -23.55 -8.07
C HIS A 37 2.52 -24.43 -6.81
N SER A 38 3.75 -24.71 -6.36
CA SER A 38 3.99 -25.47 -5.12
C SER A 38 4.07 -24.58 -3.88
N LEU A 39 4.08 -23.24 -4.03
CA LEU A 39 4.30 -22.29 -2.93
C LEU A 39 3.43 -22.58 -1.70
N ILE A 40 2.12 -22.74 -1.86
CA ILE A 40 1.21 -23.00 -0.73
C ILE A 40 1.53 -24.33 -0.06
N THR A 41 1.85 -25.36 -0.83
CA THR A 41 2.25 -26.67 -0.32
C THR A 41 3.57 -26.57 0.43
N ASP A 42 4.54 -25.81 -0.08
CA ASP A 42 5.85 -25.64 0.55
C ASP A 42 5.78 -24.80 1.82
N LEU A 43 4.88 -23.82 1.90
CA LEU A 43 4.56 -23.09 3.12
C LEU A 43 3.90 -24.01 4.16
N LYS A 44 2.90 -24.82 3.75
CA LYS A 44 2.24 -25.82 4.63
C LYS A 44 3.24 -26.86 5.14
N LYS A 45 4.14 -27.34 4.28
CA LYS A 45 5.19 -28.32 4.61
C LYS A 45 6.43 -27.69 5.24
N ARG A 46 6.44 -26.37 5.50
CA ARG A 46 7.54 -25.64 6.17
C ARG A 46 8.88 -25.72 5.44
N ARG A 47 8.87 -25.97 4.13
CA ARG A 47 10.08 -25.94 3.29
C ARG A 47 10.54 -24.50 3.07
N ILE A 48 9.62 -23.55 3.11
CA ILE A 48 9.89 -22.11 3.07
C ILE A 48 9.65 -21.55 4.47
N LYS A 49 10.74 -21.12 5.12
CA LYS A 49 10.66 -20.51 6.46
C LYS A 49 10.23 -19.04 6.39
N ASN A 50 10.62 -18.31 5.35
CA ASN A 50 10.24 -16.92 5.18
C ASN A 50 10.01 -16.64 3.68
N PRO A 51 8.80 -16.24 3.26
CA PRO A 51 8.57 -15.82 1.89
C PRO A 51 9.42 -14.57 1.57
N GLY A 52 10.02 -14.55 0.38
CA GLY A 52 10.79 -13.39 -0.08
C GLY A 52 9.90 -12.17 -0.32
N ALA A 53 10.49 -10.98 -0.31
CA ALA A 53 9.77 -9.71 -0.49
C ALA A 53 8.92 -9.67 -1.78
N ASP A 54 9.43 -10.23 -2.89
CA ASP A 54 8.68 -10.32 -4.16
C ASP A 54 7.37 -11.10 -4.00
N ILE A 55 7.39 -12.22 -3.27
CA ILE A 55 6.20 -13.02 -2.99
C ILE A 55 5.22 -12.23 -2.14
N LEU A 56 5.69 -11.49 -1.13
CA LEU A 56 4.83 -10.68 -0.26
C LEU A 56 4.15 -9.56 -1.05
N VAL A 57 4.89 -8.86 -1.92
CA VAL A 57 4.32 -7.81 -2.79
C VAL A 57 3.26 -8.39 -3.72
N LYS A 58 3.53 -9.55 -4.33
CA LYS A 58 2.56 -10.24 -5.19
C LYS A 58 1.31 -10.68 -4.45
N VAL A 59 1.46 -11.22 -3.24
CA VAL A 59 0.32 -11.58 -2.38
C VAL A 59 -0.52 -10.37 -2.05
N VAL A 60 0.10 -9.26 -1.61
CA VAL A 60 -0.62 -8.01 -1.29
C VAL A 60 -1.39 -7.49 -2.52
N LYS A 61 -0.72 -7.37 -3.67
CA LYS A 61 -1.35 -6.89 -4.91
C LYS A 61 -2.47 -7.79 -5.41
N GLY A 62 -2.28 -9.10 -5.42
CA GLY A 62 -3.27 -10.03 -5.94
C GLY A 62 -4.47 -10.24 -5.03
N SER A 63 -4.22 -10.30 -3.72
CA SER A 63 -5.29 -10.53 -2.74
C SER A 63 -6.00 -9.28 -2.28
N GLY A 64 -5.40 -8.11 -2.46
CA GLY A 64 -5.90 -6.84 -1.93
C GLY A 64 -5.81 -6.75 -0.41
N CYS A 65 -5.07 -7.65 0.26
CA CYS A 65 -4.87 -7.58 1.70
C CYS A 65 -3.92 -6.44 2.09
N SER A 66 -4.05 -5.93 3.31
CA SER A 66 -3.16 -4.93 3.86
C SER A 66 -1.75 -5.50 4.05
N GLY A 67 -0.74 -4.84 3.49
CA GLY A 67 0.67 -5.21 3.68
C GLY A 67 1.10 -5.11 5.15
N SER A 68 0.56 -4.14 5.90
CA SER A 68 0.80 -4.02 7.34
C SER A 68 0.26 -5.22 8.10
N TRP A 69 -0.98 -5.64 7.78
CA TRP A 69 -1.57 -6.83 8.36
C TRP A 69 -0.80 -8.11 7.97
N LEU A 70 -0.35 -8.24 6.73
CA LEU A 70 0.40 -9.41 6.27
C LEU A 70 1.77 -9.56 6.95
N LEU A 71 2.41 -8.44 7.32
CA LEU A 71 3.71 -8.44 7.99
C LEU A 71 3.58 -8.54 9.52
N THR A 72 2.67 -7.79 10.12
CA THR A 72 2.58 -7.63 11.59
C THR A 72 1.44 -8.40 12.24
N GLY A 73 0.34 -8.63 11.51
CA GLY A 73 -0.83 -9.38 11.99
C GLY A 73 -1.83 -8.47 12.69
N HIS A 74 -1.49 -7.19 12.80
CA HIS A 74 -2.29 -6.16 13.45
C HIS A 74 -3.06 -5.36 12.39
N GLY A 75 -4.21 -4.81 12.79
CA GLY A 75 -5.09 -4.06 11.91
C GLY A 75 -6.05 -4.94 11.10
N ASN A 76 -6.71 -4.32 10.12
CA ASN A 76 -7.69 -5.00 9.27
C ASN A 76 -6.98 -5.77 8.14
N MET A 77 -7.45 -6.98 7.84
CA MET A 77 -6.93 -7.81 6.75
C MET A 77 -7.17 -7.17 5.38
N PHE A 78 -8.36 -6.59 5.20
CA PHE A 78 -8.75 -5.83 4.01
C PHE A 78 -9.08 -4.41 4.45
N ASP A 79 -8.48 -3.42 3.78
CA ASP A 79 -8.84 -2.04 4.02
C ASP A 79 -10.21 -1.77 3.38
N LYS A 80 -11.12 -1.17 4.17
CA LYS A 80 -12.46 -0.82 3.68
C LYS A 80 -12.30 0.21 2.56
N ALA A 81 -12.57 -0.23 1.33
CA ALA A 81 -12.65 0.59 0.12
C ALA A 81 -11.35 1.29 -0.32
N THR A 82 -10.26 0.55 -0.53
CA THR A 82 -9.32 0.94 -1.59
C THR A 82 -9.77 0.30 -2.89
N THR A 83 -10.59 1.04 -3.65
CA THR A 83 -10.79 0.81 -5.07
C THR A 83 -9.43 0.95 -5.74
N TYR A 84 -8.72 -0.16 -5.94
CA TYR A 84 -7.56 -0.18 -6.83
C TYR A 84 -8.12 -0.01 -8.23
N ILE A 85 -8.15 1.24 -8.71
CA ILE A 85 -8.47 1.57 -10.09
C ILE A 85 -7.34 0.97 -10.93
N GLU A 86 -7.64 -0.08 -11.68
CA GLU A 86 -6.81 -0.56 -12.79
C GLU A 86 -6.84 0.49 -13.90
N GLU A 87 -6.06 1.57 -13.80
CA GLU A 87 -5.86 2.51 -14.91
C GLU A 87 -4.38 2.92 -15.01
N GLU A 88 -3.91 3.04 -16.25
CA GLU A 88 -2.52 3.00 -16.75
C GLU A 88 -1.52 4.04 -16.21
N VAL A 89 -1.78 4.77 -15.13
CA VAL A 89 -0.80 5.70 -14.52
C VAL A 89 -0.94 5.67 -12.99
N GLY A 90 -0.49 4.57 -12.37
CA GLY A 90 -0.65 4.36 -10.93
C GLY A 90 0.32 5.19 -10.08
N VAL A 91 -0.22 6.16 -9.34
CA VAL A 91 0.50 6.88 -8.26
C VAL A 91 0.94 5.86 -7.21
N SER A 92 2.25 5.64 -7.11
CA SER A 92 2.87 4.68 -6.17
C SER A 92 2.53 5.04 -4.72
N TYR A 93 2.25 4.04 -3.88
CA TYR A 93 2.09 4.19 -2.43
C TYR A 93 3.27 4.91 -1.76
N ILE A 94 4.47 4.80 -2.35
CA ILE A 94 5.66 5.54 -1.93
C ILE A 94 5.45 7.04 -2.14
N MET A 95 4.92 7.45 -3.31
CA MET A 95 4.59 8.85 -3.58
C MET A 95 3.47 9.37 -2.68
N ILE A 96 2.49 8.54 -2.33
CA ILE A 96 1.44 8.94 -1.37
C ILE A 96 2.05 9.22 0.00
N LYS A 97 2.94 8.33 0.49
CA LYS A 97 3.60 8.50 1.79
C LYS A 97 4.57 9.70 1.81
N GLU A 98 5.32 9.91 0.74
CA GLU A 98 6.17 11.09 0.58
C GLU A 98 5.33 12.37 0.52
N THR A 99 4.20 12.36 -0.19
CA THR A 99 3.30 13.52 -0.27
C THR A 99 2.64 13.81 1.08
N SER A 100 2.21 12.79 1.83
CA SER A 100 1.68 12.97 3.19
C SER A 100 2.73 13.53 4.14
N ASN A 101 3.97 13.04 4.10
CA ASN A 101 5.04 13.59 4.91
C ASN A 101 5.35 15.05 4.57
N LEU A 102 5.30 15.42 3.28
CA LEU A 102 5.47 16.81 2.85
C LEU A 102 4.32 17.69 3.35
N ILE A 103 3.07 17.20 3.32
CA ILE A 103 1.91 17.93 3.86
C ILE A 103 2.07 18.13 5.37
N ASP A 104 2.43 17.09 6.12
CA ASP A 104 2.66 17.19 7.57
C ASP A 104 3.80 18.17 7.91
N GLU A 105 4.84 18.22 7.08
CA GLU A 105 5.95 19.17 7.24
C GLU A 105 5.53 20.61 6.90
N PHE A 106 4.70 20.79 5.89
CA PHE A 106 4.10 22.09 5.58
C PHE A 106 3.17 22.59 6.69
N GLU A 107 2.32 21.73 7.24
CA GLU A 107 1.42 22.10 8.34
C GLU A 107 2.21 22.55 9.57
N LYS A 108 3.27 21.81 9.94
CA LYS A 108 4.17 22.21 11.03
C LYS A 108 4.87 23.55 10.80
N ARG A 109 5.21 23.86 9.55
CA ARG A 109 5.85 25.13 9.17
C ARG A 109 4.88 26.30 9.06
N ILE A 110 3.58 26.05 8.89
CA ILE A 110 2.53 27.08 8.93
C ILE A 110 2.19 27.45 10.38
N GLU A 111 2.29 26.51 11.32
CA GLU A 111 2.06 26.77 12.75
C GLU A 111 3.21 27.57 13.42
N SER A 112 4.42 27.52 12.85
CA SER A 112 5.49 28.46 13.21
C SER A 112 5.45 29.66 12.26
N ASP A 113 5.18 30.86 12.77
CA ASP A 113 4.98 32.11 12.02
C ASP A 113 6.26 32.64 11.29
N ASP A 114 7.18 31.75 10.96
CA ASP A 114 8.54 32.01 10.48
C ASP A 114 8.84 31.07 9.29
N CYS A 115 8.17 31.33 8.16
CA CYS A 115 8.33 30.53 6.96
C CYS A 115 8.70 31.42 5.77
N GLU A 116 10.01 31.65 5.59
CA GLU A 116 10.53 32.14 4.31
C GLU A 116 10.38 31.02 3.27
N LEU A 117 9.28 31.05 2.52
CA LEU A 117 9.09 30.20 1.35
C LEU A 117 10.15 30.56 0.31
N THR A 118 10.86 29.58 -0.24
CA THR A 118 11.80 29.80 -1.35
C THR A 118 11.09 30.45 -2.54
N ASP A 119 11.73 31.36 -3.26
CA ASP A 119 11.15 32.10 -4.40
C ASP A 119 10.47 31.20 -5.45
N ASP A 120 11.06 30.04 -5.76
CA ASP A 120 10.49 29.07 -6.71
C ASP A 120 9.14 28.50 -6.24
N LEU A 121 9.04 28.23 -4.94
CA LEU A 121 7.82 27.70 -4.33
C LEU A 121 6.74 28.79 -4.25
N GLN A 122 7.12 30.01 -3.91
CA GLN A 122 6.21 31.16 -3.97
C GLN A 122 5.64 31.34 -5.38
N LEU A 123 6.51 31.33 -6.40
CA LEU A 123 6.09 31.48 -7.80
C LEU A 123 5.14 30.37 -8.26
N LYS A 124 5.40 29.11 -7.86
CA LYS A 124 4.52 27.97 -8.17
C LYS A 124 3.15 28.10 -7.50
N ILE A 125 3.10 28.53 -6.24
CA ILE A 125 1.86 28.78 -5.52
C ILE A 125 1.08 29.95 -6.14
N SER A 126 1.73 31.06 -6.47
CA SER A 126 1.09 32.20 -7.14
C SER A 126 0.46 31.79 -8.48
N LYS A 127 1.18 31.01 -9.30
CA LYS A 127 0.65 30.47 -10.56
C LYS A 127 -0.56 29.56 -10.34
N LEU A 128 -0.54 28.74 -9.28
CA LEU A 128 -1.67 27.87 -8.95
C LEU A 128 -2.90 28.67 -8.53
N MET A 129 -2.72 29.69 -7.68
CA MET A 129 -3.81 30.56 -7.23
C MET A 129 -4.47 31.31 -8.39
N VAL A 130 -3.67 31.85 -9.31
CA VAL A 130 -4.19 32.49 -10.54
C VAL A 130 -5.06 31.52 -11.33
N LYS A 131 -4.60 30.28 -11.57
CA LYS A 131 -5.39 29.25 -12.26
C LYS A 131 -6.69 28.91 -11.55
N ILE A 132 -6.70 28.91 -10.22
CA ILE A 132 -7.92 28.65 -9.44
C ILE A 132 -8.92 29.80 -9.59
N LEU A 133 -8.43 31.05 -9.57
CA LEU A 133 -9.26 32.24 -9.77
C LEU A 133 -9.85 32.30 -11.18
N GLU A 134 -9.04 32.04 -12.21
CA GLU A 134 -9.51 31.96 -13.60
C GLU A 134 -10.63 30.93 -13.77
N ARG A 135 -10.48 29.75 -13.14
CA ARG A 135 -11.53 28.71 -13.13
C ARG A 135 -12.80 29.12 -12.42
N ARG A 136 -12.71 29.94 -11.36
CA ARG A 136 -13.89 30.46 -10.66
C ARG A 136 -14.60 31.52 -11.50
N MET A 137 -13.85 32.46 -12.09
CA MET A 137 -14.41 33.47 -12.98
C MET A 137 -15.08 32.83 -14.21
N ALA A 138 -14.49 31.78 -14.79
CA ALA A 138 -15.09 31.04 -15.90
C ALA A 138 -16.40 30.31 -15.53
N LYS A 139 -16.62 29.99 -14.24
CA LYS A 139 -17.85 29.37 -13.75
C LYS A 139 -18.95 30.38 -13.40
N GLU A 140 -18.62 31.63 -13.14
CA GLU A 140 -19.60 32.70 -12.86
C GLU A 140 -20.15 33.36 -14.14
N LEU A 141 -19.60 33.02 -15.31
CA LEU A 141 -20.02 33.52 -16.64
C LEU A 141 -20.91 32.51 -17.42
N GLN A 142 -21.33 31.41 -16.79
CA GLN A 142 -22.29 30.41 -17.30
C GLN A 142 -23.60 30.48 -16.51
#